data_AF-A0A5C8E3F5-F1
#
_entry.id   AF-A0A5C8E3F5-F1
#
_cell.length_a   1.000
_cell.length_b   1.000
_cell.length_c   1.000
_cell.angle_alpha   90.00
_cell.angle_beta   90.00
_cell.angle_gamma   90.00
#
_symmetry.space_group_name_H-M   'P 1'
#
loop_
_entity.id
_entity.type
_entity.pdbx_description
1 polymer ?
#
loop_
_entity_poly.entity_id
_entity_poly.type
_entity_poly.pdbx_seq_one_letter_code
_entity_poly.pdbx_strand_id
1 'polypeptide(L)'
;MNINIEEITSKFEELNLNEVNDIKDYLISHNIPLFRLDREKGIVEFNTEQLSLILDNPKYANIKLYIPKNFKVFVQEFKTIKENAKANLLNSNYKFKTPKECEEELDKRIKEIGKMTYKDKLSIIETYDKELKEVKVDEKHVINKNTAQRIVNAGNDVGLIAKVTMFESMKKIKDNEISQDQAKIENQEITETTSSLVTTIVNMLSYNTETQKVFTELRNYSDGGVMAHSNRVFISYVNFLTFYNNLVNRRQLVHKIRTTYQKIYKKHYDKMVENLDGKYRLYDNLETVEDAIDQGIKSVEEKEMYSYSVGALLHDVGKVKDLDYFESGEGRDYERIKKHLFNSYKLVSQTSEYPLEVILTVALHHEYYGLGYGPYEKLHKLKVEKYASFQIPRIMSYDAKAIDECEAFAYFPAKMLEIIDVYDALMDPARKYRGGKTFTPEESLNIMREEFIEKHLKLDPILYDVFVEFLSNSIEKDLMSLKLN
;
A
#
# COMPACT_ATOMS: atom_id res chain seq x y z
N MET A 1 33.40 24.28 35.55
CA MET A 1 31.96 24.47 35.78
C MET A 1 31.41 23.18 36.37
N ASN A 2 30.87 23.21 37.58
CA ASN A 2 30.21 22.04 38.16
C ASN A 2 28.92 21.79 37.39
N ILE A 3 28.83 20.66 36.68
CA ILE A 3 27.57 20.19 36.10
C ILE A 3 26.58 20.06 37.26
N ASN A 4 25.45 20.77 37.21
CA ASN A 4 24.46 20.73 38.27
C ASN A 4 23.68 19.40 38.20
N ILE A 5 24.22 18.36 38.85
CA ILE A 5 23.71 16.97 38.82
C ILE A 5 22.24 16.89 39.26
N GLU A 6 21.78 17.81 40.10
CA GLU A 6 20.38 17.87 40.56
C GLU A 6 19.39 18.23 39.43
N GLU A 7 19.77 19.10 38.49
CA GLU A 7 18.89 19.50 37.39
C GLU A 7 18.74 18.36 36.36
N ILE A 8 19.81 17.60 36.14
CA ILE A 8 19.84 16.46 35.20
C ILE A 8 19.03 15.29 35.75
N THR A 9 19.23 14.94 37.03
CA THR A 9 18.48 13.86 37.69
C THR A 9 16.99 14.18 37.89
N SER A 10 16.59 15.45 37.79
CA SER A 10 15.18 15.85 37.81
C SER A 10 14.43 15.51 36.52
N LYS A 11 15.05 15.67 35.34
CA LYS A 11 14.43 15.54 34.00
C LYS A 11 14.77 14.24 33.27
N PHE A 12 15.94 13.66 33.55
CA PHE A 12 16.45 12.48 32.89
C PHE A 12 16.73 11.37 33.89
N GLU A 13 16.66 10.14 33.41
CA GLU A 13 16.98 8.93 34.16
C GLU A 13 18.16 8.22 33.51
N GLU A 14 19.13 7.79 34.32
CA GLU A 14 20.27 7.00 33.85
C GLU A 14 19.78 5.60 33.48
N LEU A 15 20.08 5.16 32.26
CA LEU A 15 19.78 3.81 31.81
C LEU A 15 20.93 2.87 32.18
N ASN A 16 20.57 1.69 32.70
CA ASN A 16 21.54 0.62 32.90
C ASN A 16 21.94 0.04 31.53
N LEU A 17 23.24 -0.01 31.22
CA LEU A 17 23.74 -0.50 29.93
C LEU A 17 23.34 -1.94 29.59
N ASN A 18 23.20 -2.81 30.60
CA ASN A 18 22.68 -4.16 30.36
C ASN A 18 21.22 -4.11 29.88
N GLU A 19 20.43 -3.22 30.47
CA GLU A 19 19.04 -3.00 30.05
C GLU A 19 18.98 -2.39 28.66
N VAL A 20 19.83 -1.39 28.36
CA VAL A 20 19.94 -0.81 27.02
C VAL A 20 20.28 -1.89 26.01
N ASN A 21 21.25 -2.75 26.29
CA ASN A 21 21.61 -3.85 25.38
C ASN A 21 20.45 -4.83 25.16
N ASP A 22 19.62 -5.03 26.18
CA ASP A 22 18.45 -5.89 26.07
C ASP A 22 17.34 -5.32 25.20
N ILE A 23 17.15 -4.00 25.15
CA ILE A 23 16.08 -3.37 24.37
C ILE A 23 16.61 -2.47 23.24
N LYS A 24 17.90 -2.58 22.89
CA LYS A 24 18.56 -1.66 21.95
C LYS A 24 17.85 -1.57 20.61
N ASP A 25 17.39 -2.70 20.08
CA ASP A 25 16.70 -2.74 18.79
C ASP A 25 15.35 -2.00 18.86
N TYR A 26 14.65 -2.07 19.99
CA TYR A 26 13.42 -1.31 20.23
C TYR A 26 13.71 0.19 20.40
N LEU A 27 14.76 0.54 21.14
CA LEU A 27 15.19 1.95 21.29
C LEU A 27 15.55 2.57 19.94
N ILE A 28 16.27 1.83 19.07
CA ILE A 28 16.66 2.27 17.71
C ILE A 28 15.42 2.39 16.82
N SER A 29 14.61 1.34 16.73
CA SER A 29 13.43 1.30 15.84
C SER A 29 12.35 2.33 16.18
N HIS A 30 12.23 2.71 17.46
CA HIS A 30 11.27 3.72 17.91
C HIS A 30 11.90 5.11 18.04
N ASN A 31 13.17 5.26 17.60
CA ASN A 31 13.97 6.47 17.69
C ASN A 31 13.87 7.15 19.07
N ILE A 32 13.98 6.36 20.14
CA ILE A 32 13.91 6.88 21.50
C ILE A 32 15.11 7.79 21.72
N PRO A 33 14.88 9.07 22.10
CA PRO A 33 15.97 10.01 22.26
C PRO A 33 16.83 9.62 23.46
N LEU A 34 18.10 9.37 23.20
CA LEU A 34 19.09 9.10 24.21
C LEU A 34 20.04 10.28 24.37
N PHE A 35 20.62 10.39 25.55
CA PHE A 35 21.51 11.46 25.90
C PHE A 35 22.74 10.94 26.63
N ARG A 36 23.84 11.68 26.56
CA ARG A 36 25.05 11.41 27.33
C ARG A 36 25.56 12.69 27.97
N LEU A 37 26.40 12.55 28.98
CA LEU A 37 27.12 13.68 29.56
C LEU A 37 28.37 13.99 28.74
N ASP A 38 28.47 15.25 28.33
CA ASP A 38 29.65 15.88 27.77
C ASP A 38 30.30 16.79 28.82
N ARG A 39 31.63 16.80 28.88
CA ARG A 39 32.38 17.52 29.92
C ARG A 39 32.28 19.05 29.78
N GLU A 40 31.99 19.56 28.59
CA GLU A 40 31.94 20.99 28.29
C GLU A 40 30.52 21.48 28.04
N LYS A 41 29.68 20.66 27.41
CA LYS A 41 28.34 21.05 26.95
C LYS A 41 27.20 20.55 27.84
N GLY A 42 27.49 19.82 28.92
CA GLY A 42 26.47 19.26 29.81
C GLY A 42 25.80 18.03 29.17
N ILE A 43 24.47 17.94 29.19
CA ILE A 43 23.76 16.82 28.56
C ILE A 43 23.61 17.07 27.05
N VAL A 44 24.11 16.14 26.24
CA VAL A 44 24.02 16.21 24.77
C VAL A 44 23.29 15.00 24.23
N GLU A 45 22.55 15.21 23.15
CA GLU A 45 21.88 14.13 22.44
C GLU A 45 22.90 13.11 21.95
N PHE A 46 22.54 11.85 22.17
CA PHE A 46 23.27 10.68 21.72
C PHE A 46 22.53 10.09 20.54
N ASN A 47 23.22 9.90 19.43
CA ASN A 47 22.60 9.28 18.26
C ASN A 47 22.28 7.81 18.57
N THR A 48 20.99 7.52 18.76
CA THR A 48 20.46 6.20 19.13
C THR A 48 20.83 5.12 18.10
N GLU A 49 20.98 5.46 16.82
CA GLU A 49 21.42 4.52 15.77
C GLU A 49 22.85 4.00 15.99
N GLN A 50 23.67 4.72 16.77
CA GLN A 50 25.05 4.32 17.08
C GLN A 50 25.13 3.35 18.26
N LEU A 51 24.01 3.01 18.93
CA LEU A 51 23.99 2.09 20.06
C LEU A 51 24.65 0.74 19.74
N SER A 52 24.34 0.15 18.59
CA SER A 52 24.88 -1.15 18.19
C SER A 52 26.40 -1.13 17.97
N LEU A 53 26.94 -0.01 17.48
CA LEU A 53 28.39 0.16 17.28
C LEU A 53 29.15 0.38 18.60
N ILE A 54 28.47 0.86 19.63
CA ILE A 54 29.06 1.35 20.88
C ILE A 54 28.97 0.29 21.99
N LEU A 55 27.83 -0.38 22.13
CA LEU A 55 27.63 -1.43 23.14
C LEU A 55 28.53 -2.65 22.90
N ASP A 56 28.88 -2.92 21.63
CA ASP A 56 29.72 -4.06 21.25
C ASP A 56 31.23 -3.70 21.26
N ASN A 57 31.60 -2.47 21.65
CA ASN A 57 32.97 -1.98 21.62
C ASN A 57 33.50 -1.70 23.05
N PRO A 58 34.55 -2.42 23.52
CA PRO A 58 35.09 -2.30 24.88
C PRO A 58 35.53 -0.88 25.27
N LYS A 59 35.89 -0.04 24.28
CA LYS A 59 36.31 1.34 24.49
C LYS A 59 35.21 2.22 25.11
N TYR A 60 33.94 1.84 24.94
CA TYR A 60 32.79 2.60 25.41
C TYR A 60 32.02 1.91 26.55
N ALA A 61 32.60 0.87 27.17
CA ALA A 61 31.96 0.10 28.24
C ALA A 61 31.49 0.92 29.45
N ASN A 62 32.04 2.13 29.64
CA ASN A 62 31.73 3.02 30.76
C ASN A 62 30.87 4.23 30.36
N ILE A 63 30.29 4.24 29.15
CA ILE A 63 29.42 5.33 28.73
C ILE A 63 28.12 5.31 29.54
N LYS A 64 27.72 6.46 30.10
CA LYS A 64 26.42 6.60 30.76
C LYS A 64 25.44 7.20 29.79
N LEU A 65 24.34 6.49 29.59
CA LEU A 65 23.24 6.91 28.74
C LEU A 65 22.06 7.34 29.61
N TYR A 66 21.37 8.37 29.16
CA TYR A 66 20.26 8.98 29.86
C TYR A 66 19.05 9.04 28.94
N ILE A 67 17.87 8.84 29.51
CA ILE A 67 16.58 8.97 28.83
C ILE A 67 15.74 10.04 29.53
N PRO A 68 14.94 10.85 28.81
CA PRO A 68 13.99 11.72 29.47
C PRO A 68 12.93 10.90 30.24
N LYS A 69 12.58 11.29 31.46
CA LYS A 69 11.69 10.50 32.34
C LYS A 69 10.32 10.19 31.75
N ASN A 70 9.79 11.05 30.88
CA ASN A 70 8.51 10.82 30.17
C ASN A 70 8.58 9.64 29.18
N PHE A 71 9.78 9.22 28.76
CA PHE A 71 9.97 8.05 27.90
C PHE A 71 10.28 6.76 28.68
N LYS A 72 10.34 6.82 30.02
CA LYS A 72 10.59 5.65 30.87
C LYS A 72 9.54 4.55 30.67
N VAL A 73 8.28 4.93 30.40
CA VAL A 73 7.19 3.98 30.17
C VAL A 73 7.51 3.04 29.00
N PHE A 74 8.12 3.56 27.92
CA PHE A 74 8.52 2.76 26.76
C PHE A 74 9.62 1.76 27.08
N VAL A 75 10.58 2.12 27.95
CA VAL A 75 11.62 1.17 28.40
C VAL A 75 10.99 -0.04 29.10
N GLN A 76 9.99 0.20 29.95
CA GLN A 76 9.28 -0.86 30.66
C GLN A 76 8.36 -1.66 29.73
N GLU A 77 7.70 -0.99 28.77
CA GLU A 77 6.90 -1.65 27.73
C GLU A 77 7.77 -2.53 26.83
N PHE A 78 8.94 -2.06 26.39
CA PHE A 78 9.85 -2.86 25.56
C PHE A 78 10.40 -4.08 26.30
N LYS A 79 10.68 -3.96 27.61
CA LYS A 79 11.02 -5.12 28.45
C LYS A 79 9.87 -6.11 28.51
N THR A 80 8.66 -5.62 28.76
CA THR A 80 7.44 -6.45 28.82
C THR A 80 7.16 -7.11 27.48
N ILE A 81 7.33 -6.40 26.36
CA ILE A 81 7.20 -6.92 24.99
C ILE A 81 8.25 -8.01 24.72
N LYS A 82 9.51 -7.82 25.13
CA LYS A 82 10.57 -8.81 24.97
C LYS A 82 10.36 -10.05 25.85
N GLU A 83 9.90 -9.88 27.08
CA GLU A 83 9.56 -10.99 27.99
C GLU A 83 8.35 -11.77 27.49
N ASN A 84 7.31 -11.09 27.01
CA ASN A 84 6.17 -11.70 26.35
C ASN A 84 6.55 -12.35 25.01
N ALA A 85 7.52 -11.78 24.28
CA ALA A 85 8.08 -12.39 23.08
C ALA A 85 8.83 -13.70 23.43
N LYS A 86 9.59 -13.75 24.52
CA LYS A 86 10.22 -15.00 25.02
C LYS A 86 9.21 -16.07 25.38
N ALA A 87 8.07 -15.72 25.97
CA ALA A 87 6.98 -16.66 26.27
C ALA A 87 6.24 -17.12 25.00
N ASN A 88 6.14 -16.27 23.98
CA ASN A 88 5.48 -16.57 22.70
C ASN A 88 6.43 -17.15 21.62
N LEU A 89 7.74 -17.19 21.87
CA LEU A 89 8.80 -17.64 20.93
C LEU A 89 8.85 -19.15 20.72
N LEU A 90 8.07 -19.95 21.45
CA LEU A 90 8.00 -21.40 21.24
C LEU A 90 7.25 -21.81 19.94
N ASN A 91 6.58 -20.90 19.23
CA ASN A 91 5.75 -21.26 18.08
C ASN A 91 5.88 -20.38 16.81
N SER A 92 6.86 -19.47 16.68
CA SER A 92 7.10 -18.81 15.39
C SER A 92 8.57 -18.47 15.16
N ASN A 93 9.13 -18.96 14.06
CA ASN A 93 10.50 -18.73 13.59
C ASN A 93 10.68 -17.38 12.86
N TYR A 94 9.85 -16.36 13.17
CA TYR A 94 9.94 -15.09 12.45
C TYR A 94 11.10 -14.24 13.01
N LYS A 95 12.15 -14.05 12.20
CA LYS A 95 13.21 -13.08 12.46
C LYS A 95 12.94 -11.82 11.66
N PHE A 96 12.95 -10.66 12.33
CA PHE A 96 12.89 -9.36 11.66
C PHE A 96 14.11 -9.20 10.75
N LYS A 97 13.85 -8.91 9.46
CA LYS A 97 14.88 -8.68 8.44
C LYS A 97 15.00 -7.19 8.20
N THR A 98 16.23 -6.69 8.07
CA THR A 98 16.49 -5.32 7.68
C THR A 98 16.10 -5.11 6.21
N PRO A 99 15.75 -3.88 5.77
CA PRO A 99 15.41 -3.61 4.37
C PRO A 99 16.45 -4.09 3.35
N LYS A 100 17.73 -4.15 3.73
CA LYS A 100 18.81 -4.69 2.90
C LYS A 100 18.75 -6.21 2.77
N GLU A 101 18.52 -6.93 3.87
CA GLU A 101 18.36 -8.38 3.86
C GLU A 101 17.13 -8.79 3.05
N CYS A 102 16.07 -8.00 3.13
CA CYS A 102 14.85 -8.17 2.35
C CYS A 102 15.07 -7.96 0.85
N GLU A 103 15.83 -6.93 0.48
CA GLU A 103 16.22 -6.68 -0.91
C GLU A 103 17.09 -7.81 -1.47
N GLU A 104 18.04 -8.33 -0.68
CA GLU A 104 18.88 -9.47 -1.03
C GLU A 104 18.07 -10.76 -1.20
N GLU A 105 17.06 -10.97 -0.34
CA GLU A 105 16.15 -12.12 -0.43
C GLU A 105 15.22 -12.04 -1.63
N LEU A 106 14.66 -10.86 -1.92
CA LEU A 106 13.86 -10.61 -3.11
C LEU A 106 14.66 -10.90 -4.38
N ASP A 107 15.90 -10.40 -4.46
CA ASP A 107 16.82 -10.68 -5.58
C ASP A 107 17.09 -12.17 -5.73
N LYS A 108 17.32 -12.86 -4.61
CA LYS A 108 17.53 -14.31 -4.59
C LYS A 108 16.29 -15.02 -5.12
N ARG A 109 15.09 -14.64 -4.66
CA ARG A 109 13.83 -15.24 -5.06
C ARG A 109 13.53 -15.02 -6.54
N ILE A 110 13.76 -13.81 -7.07
CA ILE A 110 13.64 -13.52 -8.51
C ILE A 110 14.58 -14.40 -9.33
N LYS A 111 15.84 -14.56 -8.89
CA LYS A 111 16.82 -15.44 -9.57
C LYS A 111 16.45 -16.91 -9.50
N GLU A 112 15.84 -17.36 -8.41
CA GLU A 112 15.32 -18.72 -8.26
C GLU A 112 14.17 -18.95 -9.24
N ILE A 113 13.17 -18.07 -9.24
CA ILE A 113 12.01 -18.16 -10.14
C ILE A 113 12.45 -18.08 -11.61
N GLY A 114 13.41 -17.23 -11.96
CA GLY A 114 13.94 -17.13 -13.32
C GLY A 114 14.69 -18.38 -13.81
N LYS A 115 15.03 -19.32 -12.91
CA LYS A 115 15.61 -20.63 -13.26
C LYS A 115 14.57 -21.76 -13.28
N MET A 116 13.37 -21.51 -12.77
CA MET A 116 12.30 -22.50 -12.74
C MET A 116 11.76 -22.73 -14.15
N THR A 117 11.36 -23.97 -14.44
CA THR A 117 10.62 -24.25 -15.67
C THR A 117 9.22 -23.64 -15.58
N TYR A 118 8.56 -23.44 -16.72
CA TYR A 118 7.18 -22.99 -16.77
C TYR A 118 6.25 -23.87 -15.92
N LYS A 119 6.45 -25.20 -15.97
CA LYS A 119 5.67 -26.16 -15.20
C LYS A 119 5.91 -26.05 -13.70
N ASP A 120 7.14 -25.77 -13.27
CA ASP A 120 7.45 -25.57 -11.84
C ASP A 120 6.76 -24.31 -11.32
N LYS A 121 6.80 -23.21 -12.10
CA LYS A 121 6.11 -21.95 -11.78
C LYS A 121 4.60 -22.19 -11.62
N LEU A 122 3.97 -22.89 -12.57
CA LEU A 122 2.55 -23.23 -12.53
C LEU A 122 2.21 -24.09 -11.29
N SER A 123 3.00 -25.13 -11.04
CA SER A 123 2.79 -26.05 -9.92
C SER A 123 2.84 -25.37 -8.55
N ILE A 124 3.66 -24.33 -8.39
CA ILE A 124 3.71 -23.52 -7.15
C ILE A 124 2.37 -22.80 -6.94
N ILE A 125 1.84 -22.14 -7.98
CA ILE A 125 0.56 -21.41 -7.90
C ILE A 125 -0.58 -22.38 -7.57
N GLU A 126 -0.65 -23.52 -8.26
CA GLU A 126 -1.67 -24.56 -8.02
C GLU A 126 -1.59 -25.14 -6.62
N THR A 127 -0.38 -25.33 -6.08
CA THR A 127 -0.18 -25.83 -4.72
C THR A 127 -0.72 -24.83 -3.70
N TYR A 128 -0.39 -23.54 -3.83
CA TYR A 128 -0.94 -22.51 -2.95
C TYR A 128 -2.46 -22.44 -3.03
N ASP A 129 -3.02 -22.48 -4.24
CA ASP A 129 -4.47 -22.42 -4.43
C ASP A 129 -5.18 -23.62 -3.78
N LYS A 130 -4.64 -24.82 -3.96
CA LYS A 130 -5.14 -26.03 -3.29
C LYS A 130 -5.04 -25.92 -1.77
N GLU A 131 -3.88 -25.53 -1.24
CA GLU A 131 -3.67 -25.40 0.20
C GLU A 131 -4.62 -24.37 0.84
N LEU A 132 -4.90 -23.27 0.16
CA LEU A 132 -5.84 -22.25 0.63
C LEU A 132 -7.29 -22.74 0.55
N LYS A 133 -7.68 -23.45 -0.51
CA LYS A 133 -9.02 -24.07 -0.64
C LYS A 133 -9.31 -25.12 0.43
N GLU A 134 -8.28 -25.77 0.96
CA GLU A 134 -8.42 -26.72 2.08
C GLU A 134 -8.69 -26.02 3.42
N VAL A 135 -8.39 -24.72 3.54
CA VAL A 135 -8.69 -23.94 4.75
C VAL A 135 -10.18 -23.59 4.77
N LYS A 136 -10.91 -24.12 5.74
CA LYS A 136 -12.29 -23.69 6.00
C LYS A 136 -12.32 -22.29 6.58
N VAL A 137 -12.84 -21.35 5.79
CA VAL A 137 -13.11 -19.97 6.19
C VAL A 137 -14.59 -19.72 5.95
N ASP A 138 -15.31 -19.41 7.02
CA ASP A 138 -16.75 -19.09 7.01
C ASP A 138 -17.05 -18.11 8.16
N GLU A 139 -18.33 -17.75 8.35
CA GLU A 139 -18.77 -16.81 9.40
C GLU A 139 -18.37 -17.23 10.83
N LYS A 140 -18.06 -18.51 11.06
CA LYS A 140 -17.64 -19.06 12.37
C LYS A 140 -16.14 -19.33 12.44
N HIS A 141 -15.49 -19.52 11.30
CA HIS A 141 -14.06 -19.82 11.19
C HIS A 141 -13.31 -18.63 10.59
N VAL A 142 -12.92 -17.72 11.48
CA VAL A 142 -12.16 -16.51 11.13
C VAL A 142 -10.73 -16.84 10.65
N ILE A 143 -10.18 -15.96 9.81
CA ILE A 143 -8.78 -16.05 9.37
C ILE A 143 -7.85 -15.83 10.56
N ASN A 144 -7.17 -16.90 11.00
CA ASN A 144 -6.14 -16.81 12.02
C ASN A 144 -4.78 -16.39 11.43
N LYS A 145 -3.78 -16.14 12.29
CA LYS A 145 -2.43 -15.72 11.89
C LYS A 145 -1.74 -16.69 10.92
N ASN A 146 -1.93 -17.99 11.07
CA ASN A 146 -1.32 -18.99 10.18
C ASN A 146 -1.93 -18.93 8.78
N THR A 147 -3.25 -18.85 8.69
CA THR A 147 -3.95 -18.67 7.41
C THR A 147 -3.58 -17.34 6.76
N ALA A 148 -3.53 -16.25 7.53
CA ALA A 148 -3.11 -14.94 7.04
C ALA A 148 -1.67 -14.97 6.49
N GLN A 149 -0.73 -15.62 7.18
CA GLN A 149 0.63 -15.78 6.68
C GLN A 149 0.70 -16.61 5.39
N ARG A 150 -0.13 -17.66 5.26
CA ARG A 150 -0.23 -18.43 4.00
C ARG A 150 -0.74 -17.57 2.86
N ILE A 151 -1.75 -16.74 3.08
CA ILE A 151 -2.26 -15.78 2.09
C ILE A 151 -1.15 -14.81 1.68
N VAL A 152 -0.41 -14.26 2.66
CA VAL A 152 0.71 -13.35 2.38
C VAL A 152 1.78 -14.05 1.54
N ASN A 153 2.19 -15.27 1.90
CA ASN A 153 3.21 -16.01 1.16
C ASN A 153 2.75 -16.31 -0.28
N ALA A 154 1.51 -16.76 -0.44
CA ALA A 154 0.92 -17.04 -1.74
C ALA A 154 0.87 -15.80 -2.63
N GLY A 155 0.37 -14.66 -2.11
CA GLY A 155 0.30 -13.41 -2.87
C GLY A 155 1.68 -12.89 -3.30
N ASN A 156 2.68 -12.96 -2.40
CA ASN A 156 4.05 -12.54 -2.71
C ASN A 156 4.67 -13.41 -3.82
N ASP A 157 4.64 -14.73 -3.67
CA ASP A 157 5.29 -15.65 -4.61
C ASP A 157 4.57 -15.66 -5.96
N VAL A 158 3.24 -15.64 -5.98
CA VAL A 158 2.48 -15.65 -7.24
C VAL A 158 2.62 -14.33 -7.98
N GLY A 159 2.59 -13.19 -7.27
CA GLY A 159 2.88 -11.91 -7.89
C GLY A 159 4.32 -11.83 -8.45
N LEU A 160 5.30 -12.46 -7.78
CA LEU A 160 6.67 -12.58 -8.30
C LEU A 160 6.75 -13.49 -9.52
N ILE A 161 6.06 -14.63 -9.52
CA ILE A 161 6.01 -15.55 -10.68
C ILE A 161 5.40 -14.83 -11.88
N ALA A 162 4.28 -14.14 -11.69
CA ALA A 162 3.63 -13.33 -12.71
C ALA A 162 4.61 -12.28 -13.25
N LYS A 163 5.27 -11.52 -12.36
CA LYS A 163 6.29 -10.53 -12.73
C LYS A 163 7.39 -11.13 -13.61
N VAL A 164 8.09 -12.15 -13.11
CA VAL A 164 9.23 -12.76 -13.81
C VAL A 164 8.82 -13.29 -15.17
N THR A 165 7.66 -13.96 -15.25
CA THR A 165 7.12 -14.51 -16.50
C THR A 165 6.82 -13.40 -17.52
N MET A 166 6.14 -12.33 -17.12
CA MET A 166 5.86 -11.20 -18.02
C MET A 166 7.16 -10.51 -18.49
N PHE A 167 8.17 -10.38 -17.63
CA PHE A 167 9.47 -9.81 -18.00
C PHE A 167 10.25 -10.70 -18.97
N GLU A 168 10.23 -12.02 -18.78
CA GLU A 168 10.82 -12.99 -19.72
C GLU A 168 10.17 -12.86 -21.11
N SER A 169 8.83 -12.86 -21.18
CA SER A 169 8.11 -12.71 -22.44
C SER A 169 8.36 -11.34 -23.09
N MET A 170 8.40 -10.27 -22.31
CA MET A 170 8.73 -8.92 -22.80
C MET A 170 10.15 -8.85 -23.39
N LYS A 171 11.10 -9.60 -22.82
CA LYS A 171 12.45 -9.72 -23.37
C LYS A 171 12.42 -10.45 -24.73
N LYS A 172 11.78 -11.62 -24.79
CA LYS A 172 11.62 -12.38 -26.05
C LYS A 172 10.96 -11.55 -27.16
N ILE A 173 9.95 -10.74 -26.83
CA ILE A 173 9.31 -9.80 -27.77
C ILE A 173 10.31 -8.77 -28.30
N LYS A 174 11.11 -8.16 -27.41
CA LYS A 174 12.13 -7.16 -27.81
C LYS A 174 13.22 -7.77 -28.69
N ASP A 175 13.58 -9.02 -28.43
CA ASP A 175 14.59 -9.77 -29.17
C ASP A 175 14.02 -10.38 -30.48
N ASN A 176 12.75 -10.09 -30.82
CA ASN A 176 11.99 -10.61 -31.97
C ASN A 176 11.91 -12.16 -32.01
N GLU A 177 11.99 -12.82 -30.85
CA GLU A 177 11.87 -14.28 -30.74
C GLU A 177 10.41 -14.73 -30.81
N ILE A 178 9.49 -13.94 -30.25
CA ILE A 178 8.05 -14.19 -30.24
C ILE A 178 7.25 -12.90 -30.53
N SER A 179 6.02 -13.04 -31.02
CA SER A 179 5.08 -11.92 -31.13
C SER A 179 4.36 -11.65 -29.79
N GLN A 180 3.65 -10.51 -29.70
CA GLN A 180 2.78 -10.23 -28.55
C GLN A 180 1.67 -11.27 -28.38
N ASP A 181 1.02 -11.67 -29.46
CA ASP A 181 -0.03 -12.69 -29.43
C ASP A 181 0.52 -14.03 -28.94
N GLN A 182 1.73 -14.39 -29.38
CA GLN A 182 2.40 -15.61 -28.92
C GLN A 182 2.75 -15.53 -27.43
N ALA A 183 3.23 -14.38 -26.94
CA ALA A 183 3.50 -14.18 -25.51
C ALA A 183 2.24 -14.35 -24.64
N LYS A 184 1.12 -13.83 -25.11
CA LYS A 184 -0.19 -13.94 -24.44
C LYS A 184 -0.66 -15.40 -24.36
N ILE A 185 -0.51 -16.15 -25.45
CA ILE A 185 -0.81 -17.60 -25.49
C ILE A 185 0.12 -18.35 -24.53
N GLU A 186 1.44 -18.09 -24.58
CA GLU A 186 2.42 -18.74 -23.70
C GLU A 186 2.17 -18.49 -22.22
N ASN A 187 1.64 -17.31 -21.85
CA ASN A 187 1.40 -16.93 -20.47
C ASN A 187 -0.03 -17.24 -19.98
N GLN A 188 -0.88 -17.84 -20.82
CA GLN A 188 -2.31 -17.99 -20.54
C GLN A 188 -2.56 -18.81 -19.26
N GLU A 189 -1.94 -19.98 -19.11
CA GLU A 189 -2.19 -20.82 -17.93
C GLU A 189 -1.74 -20.12 -16.64
N ILE A 190 -0.55 -19.49 -16.62
CA ILE A 190 -0.11 -18.69 -15.46
C ILE A 190 -1.10 -17.55 -15.15
N THR A 191 -1.63 -16.88 -16.17
CA THR A 191 -2.62 -15.80 -16.03
C THR A 191 -3.91 -16.31 -15.40
N GLU A 192 -4.42 -17.44 -15.87
CA GLU A 192 -5.65 -18.09 -15.39
C GLU A 192 -5.47 -18.62 -13.95
N THR A 193 -4.38 -19.34 -13.67
CA THR A 193 -4.12 -19.88 -12.33
C THR A 193 -3.83 -18.76 -11.32
N THR A 194 -3.17 -17.68 -11.72
CA THR A 194 -3.01 -16.47 -10.88
C THR A 194 -4.38 -15.87 -10.53
N SER A 195 -5.25 -15.73 -11.53
CA SER A 195 -6.61 -15.22 -11.32
C SER A 195 -7.42 -16.12 -10.41
N SER A 196 -7.30 -17.45 -10.57
CA SER A 196 -7.97 -18.43 -9.70
C SER A 196 -7.53 -18.34 -8.24
N LEU A 197 -6.22 -18.23 -7.99
CA LEU A 197 -5.70 -18.03 -6.64
C LEU A 197 -6.21 -16.72 -6.03
N VAL A 198 -6.20 -15.63 -6.80
CA VAL A 198 -6.73 -14.34 -6.34
C VAL A 198 -8.21 -14.47 -5.99
N THR A 199 -9.03 -15.14 -6.81
CA THR A 199 -10.43 -15.43 -6.48
C THR A 199 -10.56 -16.22 -5.18
N THR A 200 -9.74 -17.25 -4.96
CA THR A 200 -9.71 -18.00 -3.69
C THR A 200 -9.45 -17.08 -2.50
N ILE A 201 -8.42 -16.23 -2.59
CA ILE A 201 -8.09 -15.27 -1.53
C ILE A 201 -9.22 -14.26 -1.32
N VAL A 202 -9.79 -13.70 -2.40
CA VAL A 202 -10.90 -12.74 -2.31
C VAL A 202 -12.10 -13.35 -1.58
N ASN A 203 -12.46 -14.60 -1.90
CA ASN A 203 -13.56 -15.29 -1.23
C ASN A 203 -13.26 -15.49 0.26
N MET A 204 -12.06 -15.94 0.62
CA MET A 204 -11.67 -16.10 2.02
C MET A 204 -11.75 -14.78 2.81
N LEU A 205 -11.25 -13.68 2.23
CA LEU A 205 -11.26 -12.36 2.85
C LEU A 205 -12.67 -11.78 2.95
N SER A 206 -13.53 -12.02 1.96
CA SER A 206 -14.88 -11.42 1.89
C SER A 206 -15.84 -11.96 2.95
N TYR A 207 -15.62 -13.19 3.45
CA TYR A 207 -16.45 -13.78 4.50
C TYR A 207 -16.18 -13.22 5.91
N ASN A 208 -15.11 -12.45 6.12
CA ASN A 208 -14.70 -12.00 7.44
C ASN A 208 -14.42 -10.50 7.45
N THR A 209 -15.23 -9.73 8.21
CA THR A 209 -15.09 -8.27 8.29
C THR A 209 -13.97 -7.79 9.21
N GLU A 210 -13.39 -8.68 10.03
CA GLU A 210 -12.32 -8.35 11.00
C GLU A 210 -10.90 -8.77 10.53
N THR A 211 -10.77 -9.23 9.29
CA THR A 211 -9.51 -9.73 8.72
C THR A 211 -8.38 -8.71 8.73
N GLN A 212 -8.70 -7.43 8.49
CA GLN A 212 -7.72 -6.37 8.36
C GLN A 212 -6.84 -6.20 9.61
N LYS A 213 -7.36 -6.50 10.81
CA LYS A 213 -6.58 -6.45 12.06
C LYS A 213 -5.42 -7.45 12.04
N VAL A 214 -5.68 -8.68 11.61
CA VAL A 214 -4.67 -9.75 11.53
C VAL A 214 -3.57 -9.39 10.52
N PHE A 215 -3.94 -8.80 9.38
CA PHE A 215 -2.96 -8.37 8.38
C PHE A 215 -2.18 -7.11 8.80
N THR A 216 -2.79 -6.23 9.59
CA THR A 216 -2.09 -5.08 10.17
C THR A 216 -1.02 -5.52 11.16
N GLU A 217 -1.25 -6.60 11.92
CA GLU A 217 -0.20 -7.20 12.76
C GLU A 217 0.92 -7.83 11.91
N LEU A 218 0.58 -8.47 10.78
CA LEU A 218 1.58 -9.02 9.86
C LEU A 218 2.38 -7.94 9.12
N ARG A 219 1.81 -6.74 8.96
CA ARG A 219 2.50 -5.61 8.36
C ARG A 219 3.76 -5.19 9.13
N ASN A 220 3.78 -5.37 10.45
CA ASN A 220 4.97 -5.15 11.27
C ASN A 220 6.13 -6.10 10.93
N TYR A 221 5.87 -7.10 10.09
CA TYR A 221 6.82 -8.06 9.58
C TYR A 221 7.11 -7.85 8.09
N SER A 222 6.82 -6.66 7.54
CA SER A 222 7.14 -6.37 6.15
C SER A 222 8.64 -6.33 5.90
N ASP A 223 9.01 -6.85 4.75
CA ASP A 223 10.37 -6.84 4.21
C ASP A 223 10.65 -5.55 3.38
N GLY A 224 9.66 -4.67 3.16
CA GLY A 224 9.81 -3.45 2.35
C GLY A 224 9.98 -3.67 0.84
N GLY A 225 9.84 -4.90 0.35
CA GLY A 225 9.93 -5.21 -1.08
C GLY A 225 8.70 -4.78 -1.87
N VAL A 226 8.87 -4.47 -3.16
CA VAL A 226 7.77 -4.09 -4.09
C VAL A 226 6.62 -5.09 -4.05
N MET A 227 6.90 -6.39 -4.07
CA MET A 227 5.82 -7.40 -4.08
C MET A 227 5.13 -7.54 -2.72
N ALA A 228 5.84 -7.30 -1.62
CA ALA A 228 5.20 -7.24 -0.32
C ALA A 228 4.30 -6.00 -0.20
N HIS A 229 4.72 -4.85 -0.74
CA HIS A 229 3.85 -3.67 -0.89
C HIS A 229 2.60 -3.99 -1.71
N SER A 230 2.78 -4.51 -2.94
CA SER A 230 1.66 -4.89 -3.80
C SER A 230 0.69 -5.85 -3.13
N ASN A 231 1.19 -6.83 -2.39
CA ASN A 231 0.36 -7.81 -1.70
C ASN A 231 -0.38 -7.21 -0.49
N ARG A 232 0.26 -6.33 0.30
CA ARG A 232 -0.44 -5.60 1.39
C ARG A 232 -1.55 -4.73 0.82
N VAL A 233 -1.25 -3.98 -0.24
CA VAL A 233 -2.22 -3.14 -0.94
C VAL A 233 -3.37 -3.99 -1.47
N PHE A 234 -3.08 -5.13 -2.12
CA PHE A 234 -4.09 -6.09 -2.56
C PHE A 234 -5.00 -6.59 -1.43
N ILE A 235 -4.43 -7.05 -0.31
CA ILE A 235 -5.23 -7.56 0.82
C ILE A 235 -6.11 -6.44 1.41
N SER A 236 -5.55 -5.25 1.61
CA SER A 236 -6.32 -4.09 2.07
C SER A 236 -7.37 -3.62 1.07
N TYR A 237 -7.10 -3.77 -0.22
CA TYR A 237 -8.03 -3.50 -1.30
C TYR A 237 -9.26 -4.40 -1.23
N VAL A 238 -9.05 -5.71 -1.09
CA VAL A 238 -10.17 -6.66 -0.94
C VAL A 238 -11.00 -6.35 0.30
N ASN A 239 -10.35 -6.13 1.45
CA ASN A 239 -11.06 -5.85 2.70
C ASN A 239 -11.84 -4.53 2.61
N PHE A 240 -11.26 -3.49 2.02
CA PHE A 240 -11.94 -2.21 1.83
C PHE A 240 -13.11 -2.32 0.85
N LEU A 241 -12.95 -3.05 -0.25
CA LEU A 241 -14.00 -3.27 -1.25
C LEU A 241 -15.18 -4.06 -0.67
N THR A 242 -14.90 -5.10 0.12
CA THR A 242 -15.93 -5.86 0.84
C THR A 242 -16.66 -4.97 1.85
N PHE A 243 -15.95 -4.13 2.60
CA PHE A 243 -16.56 -3.17 3.51
C PHE A 243 -17.46 -2.17 2.78
N TYR A 244 -16.96 -1.60 1.68
CA TYR A 244 -17.72 -0.71 0.81
C TYR A 244 -19.02 -1.37 0.30
N ASN A 245 -18.93 -2.58 -0.26
CA ASN A 245 -20.09 -3.33 -0.74
C ASN A 245 -21.10 -3.61 0.37
N ASN A 246 -20.64 -3.96 1.58
CA ASN A 246 -21.52 -4.16 2.72
C ASN A 246 -22.29 -2.89 3.11
N LEU A 247 -21.64 -1.72 3.09
CA LEU A 247 -22.32 -0.45 3.37
C LEU A 247 -23.33 -0.05 2.27
N VAL A 248 -23.02 -0.35 1.01
CA VAL A 248 -23.95 -0.12 -0.11
C VAL A 248 -25.16 -1.05 -0.04
N ASN A 249 -24.93 -2.35 0.18
CA ASN A 249 -25.99 -3.36 0.23
C ASN A 249 -26.98 -3.13 1.37
N ARG A 250 -26.51 -2.56 2.49
CA ARG A 250 -27.37 -2.12 3.61
C ARG A 250 -28.10 -0.80 3.34
N ARG A 251 -27.91 -0.19 2.17
CA ARG A 251 -28.42 1.13 1.72
C ARG A 251 -28.01 2.33 2.59
N GLN A 252 -27.16 2.12 3.60
CA GLN A 252 -26.71 3.17 4.51
C GLN A 252 -25.79 4.15 3.78
N LEU A 253 -24.85 3.65 2.97
CA LEU A 253 -23.91 4.51 2.25
C LEU A 253 -24.62 5.39 1.22
N VAL A 254 -25.43 4.78 0.34
CA VAL A 254 -26.10 5.49 -0.77
C VAL A 254 -26.95 6.65 -0.25
N HIS A 255 -27.76 6.41 0.79
CA HIS A 255 -28.59 7.45 1.37
C HIS A 255 -27.76 8.55 2.04
N LYS A 256 -26.73 8.17 2.82
CA LYS A 256 -25.82 9.12 3.50
C LYS A 256 -25.07 10.01 2.52
N ILE A 257 -24.54 9.46 1.43
CA ILE A 257 -23.83 10.23 0.40
C ILE A 257 -24.80 11.17 -0.31
N ARG A 258 -25.96 10.70 -0.77
CA ARG A 258 -26.96 11.56 -1.45
C ARG A 258 -27.40 12.74 -0.60
N THR A 259 -27.65 12.54 0.70
CA THR A 259 -28.11 13.61 1.60
C THR A 259 -27.02 14.61 1.96
N THR A 260 -25.75 14.21 1.92
CA THR A 260 -24.61 15.08 2.29
C THR A 260 -23.85 15.63 1.09
N TYR A 261 -24.13 15.15 -0.12
CA TYR A 261 -23.37 15.46 -1.34
C TYR A 261 -23.17 16.95 -1.58
N GLN A 262 -24.26 17.72 -1.62
CA GLN A 262 -24.18 19.15 -1.89
C GLN A 262 -23.39 19.91 -0.81
N LYS A 263 -23.53 19.49 0.45
CA LYS A 263 -22.89 20.15 1.59
C LYS A 263 -21.39 19.85 1.68
N ILE A 264 -21.00 18.59 1.47
CA ILE A 264 -19.65 18.10 1.77
C ILE A 264 -18.83 17.90 0.50
N TYR A 265 -19.35 17.16 -0.50
CA TYR A 265 -18.53 16.66 -1.60
C TYR A 265 -18.52 17.54 -2.84
N LYS A 266 -19.65 18.18 -3.18
CA LYS A 266 -19.80 18.97 -4.42
C LYS A 266 -18.70 20.03 -4.56
N LYS A 267 -18.38 20.76 -3.48
CA LYS A 267 -17.33 21.79 -3.44
C LYS A 267 -15.95 21.28 -3.91
N HIS A 268 -15.64 20.01 -3.66
CA HIS A 268 -14.36 19.43 -4.07
C HIS A 268 -14.37 19.13 -5.57
N TYR A 269 -15.47 18.58 -6.09
CA TYR A 269 -15.61 18.29 -7.52
C TYR A 269 -15.70 19.57 -8.36
N ASP A 270 -16.45 20.59 -7.92
CA ASP A 270 -16.51 21.90 -8.59
C ASP A 270 -15.10 22.51 -8.68
N LYS A 271 -14.37 22.54 -7.55
CA LYS A 271 -12.98 23.03 -7.50
C LYS A 271 -12.05 22.22 -8.41
N MET A 272 -12.27 20.92 -8.56
CA MET A 272 -11.49 20.09 -9.48
C MET A 272 -11.78 20.47 -10.94
N VAL A 273 -13.05 20.63 -11.32
CA VAL A 273 -13.45 21.06 -12.67
C VAL A 273 -12.83 22.42 -12.99
N GLU A 274 -12.91 23.38 -12.07
CA GLU A 274 -12.29 24.71 -12.22
C GLU A 274 -10.78 24.65 -12.43
N ASN A 275 -10.06 23.84 -11.64
CA ASN A 275 -8.60 23.73 -11.73
C ASN A 275 -8.11 23.00 -12.98
N LEU A 276 -8.94 22.15 -13.58
CA LEU A 276 -8.61 21.40 -14.79
C LEU A 276 -9.04 22.11 -16.08
N ASP A 277 -9.70 23.27 -15.95
CA ASP A 277 -10.14 24.06 -17.10
C ASP A 277 -8.96 24.35 -18.04
N GLY A 278 -9.20 24.14 -19.33
CA GLY A 278 -8.17 24.20 -20.38
C GLY A 278 -7.33 22.93 -20.59
N LYS A 279 -7.17 22.02 -19.60
CA LYS A 279 -6.48 20.72 -19.79
C LYS A 279 -7.48 19.60 -20.14
N TYR A 280 -8.59 19.52 -19.40
CA TYR A 280 -9.67 18.59 -19.63
C TYR A 280 -10.99 19.34 -19.71
N ARG A 281 -11.86 18.96 -20.65
CA ARG A 281 -13.20 19.55 -20.75
C ARG A 281 -14.19 18.62 -20.06
N LEU A 282 -14.53 18.93 -18.81
CA LEU A 282 -15.49 18.19 -18.02
C LEU A 282 -16.87 18.84 -18.14
N TYR A 283 -17.92 18.03 -18.08
CA TYR A 283 -19.28 18.53 -17.89
C TYR A 283 -19.41 19.09 -16.46
N ASP A 284 -19.92 20.31 -16.31
CA ASP A 284 -19.80 21.13 -15.10
C ASP A 284 -21.07 21.19 -14.24
N ASN A 285 -22.15 20.55 -14.66
CA ASN A 285 -23.39 20.50 -13.89
C ASN A 285 -23.45 19.26 -12.97
N LEU A 286 -22.79 19.38 -11.80
CA LEU A 286 -22.60 18.29 -10.83
C LEU A 286 -23.50 18.41 -9.59
N GLU A 287 -24.80 18.58 -9.79
CA GLU A 287 -25.76 18.88 -8.71
C GLU A 287 -26.07 17.69 -7.80
N THR A 288 -25.99 16.48 -8.34
CA THR A 288 -26.22 15.22 -7.62
C THR A 288 -25.01 14.29 -7.71
N VAL A 289 -24.98 13.27 -6.85
CA VAL A 289 -23.92 12.25 -6.92
C VAL A 289 -23.97 11.47 -8.23
N GLU A 290 -25.16 11.27 -8.80
CA GLU A 290 -25.36 10.65 -10.11
C GLU A 290 -24.88 11.52 -11.29
N ASP A 291 -24.75 12.83 -11.08
CA ASP A 291 -24.15 13.70 -12.09
C ASP A 291 -22.63 13.52 -12.16
N ALA A 292 -22.00 13.30 -11.00
CA ALA A 292 -20.56 13.09 -10.87
C ALA A 292 -20.13 11.63 -11.14
N ILE A 293 -20.87 10.66 -10.58
CA ILE A 293 -20.54 9.25 -10.62
C ILE A 293 -21.58 8.53 -11.49
N ASP A 294 -21.12 7.88 -12.54
CA ASP A 294 -21.98 7.12 -13.45
C ASP A 294 -22.79 6.06 -12.69
N GLN A 295 -24.12 6.12 -12.84
CA GLN A 295 -25.11 5.32 -12.10
C GLN A 295 -25.09 5.50 -10.56
N GLY A 296 -24.35 6.50 -10.06
CA GLY A 296 -24.20 6.80 -8.64
C GLY A 296 -23.37 5.77 -7.87
N ILE A 297 -23.51 5.80 -6.54
CA ILE A 297 -22.87 4.84 -5.63
C ILE A 297 -23.62 3.50 -5.72
N LYS A 298 -22.93 2.43 -6.14
CA LYS A 298 -23.48 1.08 -6.27
C LYS A 298 -22.51 0.01 -5.77
N SER A 299 -23.03 -1.18 -5.49
CA SER A 299 -22.23 -2.35 -5.14
C SER A 299 -21.48 -2.85 -6.37
N VAL A 300 -20.26 -3.31 -6.16
CA VAL A 300 -19.45 -3.99 -7.17
C VAL A 300 -19.84 -5.45 -7.24
N GLU A 301 -20.03 -5.98 -8.44
CA GLU A 301 -20.37 -7.39 -8.63
C GLU A 301 -19.18 -8.30 -8.30
N GLU A 302 -19.45 -9.53 -7.87
CA GLU A 302 -18.40 -10.48 -7.46
C GLU A 302 -17.34 -10.70 -8.55
N LYS A 303 -17.76 -10.83 -9.82
CA LYS A 303 -16.84 -10.98 -10.96
C LYS A 303 -15.94 -9.75 -11.13
N GLU A 304 -16.47 -8.54 -10.95
CA GLU A 304 -15.71 -7.30 -11.01
C GLU A 304 -14.73 -7.21 -9.84
N MET A 305 -15.15 -7.59 -8.63
CA MET A 305 -14.27 -7.65 -7.44
C MET A 305 -13.03 -8.51 -7.71
N TYR A 306 -13.19 -9.67 -8.35
CA TYR A 306 -12.06 -10.53 -8.71
C TYR A 306 -11.08 -9.83 -9.65
N SER A 307 -11.57 -9.25 -10.75
CA SER A 307 -10.74 -8.51 -11.71
C SER A 307 -10.03 -7.32 -11.05
N TYR A 308 -10.74 -6.53 -10.25
CA TYR A 308 -10.15 -5.38 -9.56
C TYR A 308 -9.04 -5.80 -8.60
N SER A 309 -9.23 -6.94 -7.93
CA SER A 309 -8.27 -7.48 -6.97
C SER A 309 -7.02 -8.04 -7.65
N VAL A 310 -7.15 -8.65 -8.84
CA VAL A 310 -5.98 -9.02 -9.67
C VAL A 310 -5.23 -7.75 -10.08
N GLY A 311 -5.93 -6.70 -10.49
CA GLY A 311 -5.33 -5.40 -10.80
C GLY A 311 -4.56 -4.81 -9.62
N ALA A 312 -5.14 -4.86 -8.41
CA ALA A 312 -4.48 -4.40 -7.19
C ALA A 312 -3.21 -5.21 -6.85
N LEU A 313 -3.19 -6.52 -7.07
CA LEU A 313 -1.98 -7.33 -6.85
C LEU A 313 -0.86 -6.98 -7.85
N LEU A 314 -1.23 -6.61 -9.09
CA LEU A 314 -0.28 -6.38 -10.19
C LEU A 314 0.07 -4.91 -10.43
N HIS A 315 -0.52 -3.95 -9.69
CA HIS A 315 -0.40 -2.51 -9.99
C HIS A 315 1.07 -2.05 -10.15
N ASP A 316 1.94 -2.56 -9.29
CA ASP A 316 3.36 -2.23 -9.21
C ASP A 316 4.29 -3.26 -9.86
N VAL A 317 3.76 -4.19 -10.66
CA VAL A 317 4.54 -5.27 -11.28
C VAL A 317 5.70 -4.74 -12.13
N GLY A 318 5.55 -3.56 -12.74
CA GLY A 318 6.53 -2.89 -13.58
C GLY A 318 7.64 -2.11 -12.86
N LYS A 319 7.63 -2.06 -11.51
CA LYS A 319 8.73 -1.43 -10.75
C LYS A 319 10.02 -2.25 -10.89
N VAL A 320 11.03 -1.64 -11.50
CA VAL A 320 12.42 -2.11 -11.58
C VAL A 320 13.23 -1.69 -10.34
N LYS A 321 14.27 -2.45 -10.02
CA LYS A 321 15.06 -2.34 -8.77
C LYS A 321 15.69 -0.96 -8.53
N ASP A 322 16.09 -0.26 -9.59
CA ASP A 322 16.74 1.05 -9.48
C ASP A 322 15.78 2.19 -9.14
N LEU A 323 14.46 1.97 -9.22
CA LEU A 323 13.45 3.00 -8.90
C LEU A 323 13.47 3.44 -7.44
N ASP A 324 13.70 2.54 -6.49
CA ASP A 324 13.70 2.87 -5.06
C ASP A 324 14.75 3.93 -4.71
N TYR A 325 15.89 3.92 -5.43
CA TYR A 325 16.90 4.97 -5.35
C TYR A 325 16.35 6.32 -5.83
N PHE A 326 15.67 6.33 -6.99
CA PHE A 326 15.06 7.52 -7.59
C PHE A 326 13.82 8.03 -6.85
N GLU A 327 13.29 7.29 -5.87
CA GLU A 327 12.23 7.78 -4.98
C GLU A 327 12.78 8.58 -3.77
N SER A 328 14.11 8.65 -3.59
CA SER A 328 14.74 9.18 -2.37
C SER A 328 15.63 10.42 -2.57
N GLY A 329 15.48 11.40 -1.66
CA GLY A 329 16.44 12.49 -1.41
C GLY A 329 16.92 13.27 -2.64
N GLU A 330 18.24 13.53 -2.71
CA GLU A 330 18.92 14.23 -3.81
C GLU A 330 18.91 13.45 -5.14
N GLY A 331 18.58 12.15 -5.12
CA GLY A 331 18.50 11.28 -6.30
C GLY A 331 17.12 11.27 -6.97
N ARG A 332 16.16 12.09 -6.52
CA ARG A 332 14.77 11.99 -6.96
C ARG A 332 14.60 12.32 -8.46
N ASP A 333 14.19 11.33 -9.25
CA ASP A 333 13.95 11.48 -10.70
C ASP A 333 12.50 11.13 -11.03
N TYR A 334 11.65 12.16 -11.12
CA TYR A 334 10.23 11.99 -11.42
C TYR A 334 9.96 11.32 -12.77
N GLU A 335 10.78 11.56 -13.79
CA GLU A 335 10.57 10.96 -15.11
C GLU A 335 10.91 9.46 -15.11
N ARG A 336 11.84 9.03 -14.25
CA ARG A 336 12.05 7.60 -14.01
C ARG A 336 10.93 6.99 -13.18
N ILE A 337 10.53 7.63 -12.08
CA ILE A 337 9.43 7.13 -11.21
C ILE A 337 8.19 6.84 -12.05
N LYS A 338 7.78 7.77 -12.92
CA LYS A 338 6.59 7.62 -13.78
C LYS A 338 6.62 6.40 -14.70
N LYS A 339 7.81 5.88 -15.05
CA LYS A 339 7.94 4.75 -15.97
C LYS A 339 7.38 3.46 -15.43
N HIS A 340 7.33 3.26 -14.11
CA HIS A 340 6.84 2.00 -13.57
C HIS A 340 5.38 1.73 -13.98
N LEU A 341 4.55 2.77 -14.00
CA LEU A 341 3.15 2.67 -14.42
C LEU A 341 3.03 2.22 -15.88
N PHE A 342 3.79 2.85 -16.78
CA PHE A 342 3.82 2.47 -18.19
C PHE A 342 4.42 1.08 -18.40
N ASN A 343 5.42 0.70 -17.60
CA ASN A 343 5.97 -0.64 -17.61
C ASN A 343 4.95 -1.68 -17.14
N SER A 344 4.23 -1.41 -16.04
CA SER A 344 3.17 -2.28 -15.53
C SER A 344 2.09 -2.47 -16.59
N TYR A 345 1.57 -1.38 -17.16
CA TYR A 345 0.62 -1.42 -18.28
C TYR A 345 1.16 -2.26 -19.44
N LYS A 346 2.41 -2.02 -19.85
CA LYS A 346 3.02 -2.75 -20.98
C LYS A 346 3.16 -4.24 -20.69
N LEU A 347 3.61 -4.62 -19.51
CA LEU A 347 3.75 -6.02 -19.10
C LEU A 347 2.39 -6.71 -19.14
N VAL A 348 1.41 -6.15 -18.44
CA VAL A 348 0.08 -6.75 -18.30
C VAL A 348 -0.65 -6.82 -19.65
N SER A 349 -0.71 -5.71 -20.41
CA SER A 349 -1.49 -5.65 -21.66
C SER A 349 -0.85 -6.39 -22.85
N GLN A 350 0.48 -6.50 -22.90
CA GLN A 350 1.17 -7.07 -24.06
C GLN A 350 1.62 -8.52 -23.88
N THR A 351 1.61 -9.03 -22.64
CA THR A 351 2.11 -10.38 -22.35
C THR A 351 1.09 -11.29 -21.69
N SER A 352 -0.12 -10.79 -21.37
CA SER A 352 -1.18 -11.57 -20.74
C SER A 352 -2.56 -11.22 -21.32
N GLU A 353 -3.49 -12.17 -21.23
CA GLU A 353 -4.91 -12.00 -21.59
C GLU A 353 -5.75 -11.64 -20.35
N TYR A 354 -5.36 -10.56 -19.68
CA TYR A 354 -6.19 -9.99 -18.62
C TYR A 354 -7.32 -9.12 -19.20
N PRO A 355 -8.50 -9.10 -18.56
CA PRO A 355 -9.59 -8.26 -19.01
C PRO A 355 -9.28 -6.77 -18.75
N LEU A 356 -10.03 -5.88 -19.42
CA LEU A 356 -9.76 -4.44 -19.42
C LEU A 356 -9.77 -3.84 -18.00
N GLU A 357 -10.62 -4.36 -17.12
CA GLU A 357 -10.73 -3.98 -15.71
C GLU A 357 -9.39 -4.11 -14.97
N VAL A 358 -8.68 -5.23 -15.18
CA VAL A 358 -7.35 -5.46 -14.59
C VAL A 358 -6.35 -4.47 -15.17
N ILE A 359 -6.33 -4.33 -16.50
CA ILE A 359 -5.38 -3.47 -17.22
C ILE A 359 -5.54 -2.01 -16.78
N LEU A 360 -6.77 -1.51 -16.70
CA LEU A 360 -7.05 -0.13 -16.29
C LEU A 360 -6.78 0.11 -14.80
N THR A 361 -7.08 -0.86 -13.93
CA THR A 361 -6.72 -0.75 -12.50
C THR A 361 -5.21 -0.58 -12.33
N VAL A 362 -4.43 -1.37 -13.07
CA VAL A 362 -2.96 -1.26 -13.09
C VAL A 362 -2.51 0.07 -13.70
N ALA A 363 -3.11 0.51 -14.80
CA ALA A 363 -2.60 1.64 -15.56
C ALA A 363 -2.99 3.02 -15.01
N LEU A 364 -4.02 3.10 -14.15
CA LEU A 364 -4.62 4.37 -13.75
C LEU A 364 -4.43 4.73 -12.26
N HIS A 365 -3.76 3.88 -11.46
CA HIS A 365 -3.63 4.07 -10.00
C HIS A 365 -2.74 5.24 -9.56
N HIS A 366 -2.24 6.05 -10.50
CA HIS A 366 -1.50 7.28 -10.24
C HIS A 366 -2.05 8.46 -11.06
N GLU A 367 -3.27 8.39 -11.60
CA GLU A 367 -3.85 9.46 -12.40
C GLU A 367 -4.23 10.68 -11.55
N TYR A 368 -4.70 10.47 -10.32
CA TYR A 368 -5.02 11.52 -9.34
C TYR A 368 -5.86 12.67 -9.93
N TYR A 369 -6.93 12.33 -10.65
CA TYR A 369 -7.78 13.31 -11.36
C TYR A 369 -6.99 14.26 -12.28
N GLY A 370 -6.01 13.72 -13.01
CA GLY A 370 -5.21 14.48 -13.98
C GLY A 370 -4.07 15.32 -13.37
N LEU A 371 -3.91 15.29 -12.05
CA LEU A 371 -2.77 15.89 -11.31
C LEU A 371 -1.61 14.91 -11.11
N GLY A 372 -1.79 13.65 -11.52
CA GLY A 372 -0.80 12.61 -11.46
C GLY A 372 -0.14 12.33 -12.81
N TYR A 373 0.07 11.06 -13.09
CA TYR A 373 0.65 10.58 -14.34
C TYR A 373 0.00 9.25 -14.74
N GLY A 374 -0.23 9.09 -16.04
CA GLY A 374 -0.79 7.89 -16.61
C GLY A 374 -1.22 8.06 -18.06
N PRO A 375 -1.83 7.02 -18.66
CA PRO A 375 -2.20 7.03 -20.07
C PRO A 375 -3.42 7.90 -20.38
N TYR A 376 -4.23 8.31 -19.40
CA TYR A 376 -5.52 8.95 -19.64
C TYR A 376 -5.39 10.29 -20.38
N GLU A 377 -4.36 11.09 -20.07
CA GLU A 377 -4.10 12.36 -20.78
C GLU A 377 -3.94 12.14 -22.29
N LYS A 378 -3.23 11.08 -22.69
CA LYS A 378 -3.03 10.75 -24.11
C LYS A 378 -4.33 10.29 -24.75
N LEU A 379 -5.10 9.46 -24.06
CA LEU A 379 -6.39 8.97 -24.54
C LEU A 379 -7.36 10.13 -24.78
N HIS A 380 -7.47 11.05 -23.83
CA HIS A 380 -8.30 12.25 -23.94
C HIS A 380 -7.88 13.13 -25.12
N LYS A 381 -6.58 13.37 -25.34
CA LYS A 381 -6.08 14.15 -26.48
C LYS A 381 -6.53 13.54 -27.82
N LEU A 382 -6.38 12.23 -27.99
CA LEU A 382 -6.84 11.52 -29.20
C LEU A 382 -8.34 11.66 -29.42
N LYS A 383 -9.14 11.62 -28.35
CA LYS A 383 -10.60 11.80 -28.41
C LYS A 383 -10.96 13.22 -28.86
N VAL A 384 -10.34 14.25 -28.29
CA VAL A 384 -10.57 15.66 -28.63
C VAL A 384 -10.11 15.98 -30.06
N GLU A 385 -9.01 15.39 -30.52
CA GLU A 385 -8.54 15.53 -31.92
C GLU A 385 -9.58 15.01 -32.91
N LYS A 386 -10.26 13.90 -32.57
CA LYS A 386 -11.33 13.32 -33.40
C LYS A 386 -12.66 14.08 -33.26
N TYR A 387 -12.93 14.61 -32.07
CA TYR A 387 -14.18 15.29 -31.73
C TYR A 387 -13.87 16.60 -30.99
N ALA A 388 -13.66 17.70 -31.73
CA ALA A 388 -13.16 18.97 -31.18
C ALA A 388 -14.02 19.59 -30.07
N SER A 389 -15.31 19.27 -30.01
CA SER A 389 -16.26 19.73 -28.98
C SER A 389 -16.52 18.70 -27.88
N PHE A 390 -15.73 17.63 -27.82
CA PHE A 390 -15.89 16.59 -26.81
C PHE A 390 -15.75 17.14 -25.40
N GLN A 391 -16.65 16.69 -24.53
CA GLN A 391 -16.62 16.91 -23.09
C GLN A 391 -16.79 15.56 -22.41
N ILE A 392 -16.04 15.34 -21.34
CA ILE A 392 -16.15 14.15 -20.50
C ILE A 392 -17.42 14.32 -19.65
N PRO A 393 -18.42 13.43 -19.78
CA PRO A 393 -19.73 13.63 -19.18
C PRO A 393 -19.78 13.29 -17.68
N ARG A 394 -18.87 12.44 -17.18
CA ARG A 394 -18.86 11.97 -15.78
C ARG A 394 -17.46 12.03 -15.18
N ILE A 395 -17.39 12.28 -13.87
CA ILE A 395 -16.13 12.27 -13.14
C ILE A 395 -15.64 10.84 -12.92
N MET A 396 -16.51 9.93 -12.50
CA MET A 396 -16.11 8.56 -12.18
C MET A 396 -17.07 7.53 -12.74
N SER A 397 -16.56 6.39 -13.20
CA SER A 397 -17.38 5.22 -13.56
C SER A 397 -16.77 3.92 -13.05
N TYR A 398 -17.63 2.94 -12.84
CA TYR A 398 -17.29 1.54 -12.57
C TYR A 398 -17.03 0.76 -13.86
N ASP A 399 -17.54 1.25 -15.00
CA ASP A 399 -17.41 0.57 -16.28
C ASP A 399 -16.04 0.89 -16.91
N ALA A 400 -15.24 -0.14 -17.12
CA ALA A 400 -13.95 -0.04 -17.79
C ALA A 400 -14.07 0.55 -19.21
N LYS A 401 -15.16 0.24 -19.91
CA LYS A 401 -15.41 0.72 -21.27
C LYS A 401 -15.66 2.23 -21.29
N ALA A 402 -16.36 2.77 -20.30
CA ALA A 402 -16.55 4.22 -20.17
C ALA A 402 -15.21 4.98 -20.06
N ILE A 403 -14.19 4.35 -19.48
CA ILE A 403 -12.85 4.94 -19.40
C ILE A 403 -12.12 4.88 -20.74
N ASP A 404 -12.14 3.71 -21.39
CA ASP A 404 -11.52 3.51 -22.72
C ASP A 404 -12.13 4.43 -23.80
N GLU A 405 -13.42 4.74 -23.66
CA GLU A 405 -14.14 5.65 -24.55
C GLU A 405 -14.06 7.13 -24.12
N CYS A 406 -13.36 7.45 -23.03
CA CYS A 406 -13.29 8.77 -22.36
C CYS A 406 -14.65 9.31 -21.85
N GLU A 407 -15.67 8.47 -21.70
CA GLU A 407 -16.98 8.84 -21.15
C GLU A 407 -16.96 9.02 -19.62
N ALA A 408 -15.88 8.62 -18.94
CA ALA A 408 -15.63 8.99 -17.56
C ALA A 408 -14.18 9.42 -17.34
N PHE A 409 -13.97 10.34 -16.40
CA PHE A 409 -12.65 10.91 -16.11
C PHE A 409 -11.76 10.00 -15.27
N ALA A 410 -12.35 9.24 -14.36
CA ALA A 410 -11.67 8.39 -13.41
C ALA A 410 -12.33 7.02 -13.29
N TYR A 411 -11.51 6.00 -13.07
CA TYR A 411 -11.95 4.63 -12.93
C TYR A 411 -12.11 4.26 -11.46
N PHE A 412 -13.32 3.88 -11.03
CA PHE A 412 -13.64 3.57 -9.63
C PHE A 412 -12.62 2.64 -8.93
N PRO A 413 -12.24 1.48 -9.48
CA PRO A 413 -11.28 0.61 -8.79
C PRO A 413 -9.88 1.23 -8.68
N ALA A 414 -9.45 2.01 -9.68
CA ALA A 414 -8.20 2.74 -9.59
C ALA A 414 -8.26 3.83 -8.50
N LYS A 415 -9.40 4.51 -8.33
CA LYS A 415 -9.60 5.50 -7.25
C LYS A 415 -9.61 4.90 -5.86
N MET A 416 -10.16 3.69 -5.69
CA MET A 416 -10.03 2.95 -4.44
C MET A 416 -8.57 2.56 -4.18
N LEU A 417 -7.87 2.10 -5.21
CA LEU A 417 -6.47 1.68 -5.12
C LEU A 417 -5.54 2.84 -4.76
N GLU A 418 -5.74 4.03 -5.35
CA GLU A 418 -4.99 5.24 -5.02
C GLU A 418 -5.03 5.58 -3.52
N ILE A 419 -6.19 5.43 -2.87
CA ILE A 419 -6.34 5.71 -1.43
C ILE A 419 -5.52 4.71 -0.61
N ILE A 420 -5.60 3.43 -0.95
CA ILE A 420 -4.91 2.37 -0.22
C ILE A 420 -3.41 2.43 -0.45
N ASP A 421 -2.98 2.66 -1.69
CA ASP A 421 -1.56 2.78 -2.06
C ASP A 421 -0.91 3.97 -1.33
N VAL A 422 -1.56 5.14 -1.32
CA VAL A 422 -1.09 6.29 -0.55
C VAL A 422 -1.05 5.97 0.94
N TYR A 423 -2.11 5.40 1.51
CA TYR A 423 -2.14 5.06 2.94
C TYR A 423 -1.07 4.04 3.32
N ASP A 424 -0.89 2.97 2.52
CA ASP A 424 0.16 1.99 2.75
C ASP A 424 1.54 2.66 2.67
N ALA A 425 1.80 3.50 1.67
CA ALA A 425 3.05 4.22 1.56
C ALA A 425 3.33 5.20 2.73
N LEU A 426 2.30 5.79 3.35
CA LEU A 426 2.47 6.66 4.55
C LEU A 426 2.80 5.85 5.82
N MET A 427 2.26 4.66 5.92
CA MET A 427 2.34 3.81 7.10
C MET A 427 3.46 2.75 7.00
N ASP A 428 4.19 2.66 5.90
CA ASP A 428 5.24 1.65 5.69
C ASP A 428 6.55 2.05 6.40
N PRO A 429 7.00 1.31 7.43
CA PRO A 429 8.22 1.61 8.16
C PRO A 429 9.50 1.42 7.32
N ALA A 430 9.43 0.70 6.20
CA ALA A 430 10.60 0.41 5.37
C ALA A 430 10.98 1.55 4.40
N ARG A 431 10.18 2.62 4.28
CA ARG A 431 10.44 3.71 3.32
C ARG A 431 11.55 4.66 3.80
N LYS A 432 12.77 4.40 3.29
CA LYS A 432 14.06 5.05 3.62
C LYS A 432 14.08 6.58 3.47
N TYR A 433 13.31 7.16 2.53
CA TYR A 433 13.45 8.59 2.15
C TYR A 433 12.79 9.59 3.12
N ARG A 434 12.14 9.12 4.18
CA ARG A 434 11.52 9.97 5.22
C ARG A 434 12.27 9.92 6.56
N GLY A 435 13.54 9.50 6.55
CA GLY A 435 14.34 9.38 7.77
C GLY A 435 13.76 8.36 8.76
N GLY A 436 13.09 7.31 8.25
CA GLY A 436 12.48 6.25 9.07
C GLY A 436 11.20 6.63 9.82
N LYS A 437 10.62 7.82 9.59
CA LYS A 437 9.36 8.21 10.24
C LYS A 437 8.17 7.44 9.63
N THR A 438 7.67 6.45 10.38
CA THR A 438 6.35 5.85 10.15
C THR A 438 5.27 6.75 10.72
N PHE A 439 4.28 7.13 9.92
CA PHE A 439 3.14 7.89 10.43
C PHE A 439 2.17 6.96 11.18
N THR A 440 1.48 7.50 12.17
CA THR A 440 0.31 6.84 12.75
C THR A 440 -0.87 6.86 11.76
N PRO A 441 -1.92 6.03 11.97
CA PRO A 441 -3.12 6.08 11.11
C PRO A 441 -3.75 7.47 11.06
N GLU A 442 -3.74 8.18 12.19
CA GLU A 442 -4.31 9.52 12.32
C GLU A 442 -3.47 10.58 11.59
N GLU A 443 -2.14 10.56 11.76
CA GLU A 443 -1.25 11.43 10.97
C GLU A 443 -1.38 11.15 9.47
N SER A 444 -1.46 9.87 9.07
CA SER A 444 -1.59 9.48 7.66
C SER A 444 -2.87 10.01 7.03
N LEU A 445 -4.01 9.83 7.72
CA LEU A 445 -5.30 10.33 7.25
C LEU A 445 -5.35 11.86 7.22
N ASN A 446 -4.78 12.54 8.21
CA ASN A 446 -4.65 14.01 8.19
C ASN A 446 -3.84 14.48 6.97
N ILE A 447 -2.69 13.86 6.68
CA ILE A 447 -1.88 14.17 5.50
C ILE A 447 -2.68 13.94 4.21
N MET A 448 -3.41 12.82 4.11
CA MET A 448 -4.25 12.53 2.95
C MET A 448 -5.35 13.58 2.76
N ARG A 449 -6.05 13.97 3.84
CA ARG A 449 -7.08 15.01 3.78
C ARG A 449 -6.50 16.36 3.31
N GLU A 450 -5.44 16.83 3.97
CA GLU A 450 -4.89 18.16 3.74
C GLU A 450 -4.22 18.27 2.37
N GLU A 451 -3.31 17.33 2.04
CA GLU A 451 -2.46 17.43 0.85
C GLU A 451 -3.08 16.81 -0.41
N PHE A 452 -3.99 15.83 -0.27
CA PHE A 452 -4.57 15.10 -1.41
C PHE A 452 -6.06 15.37 -1.64
N ILE A 453 -6.73 16.17 -0.81
CA ILE A 453 -8.15 16.51 -1.01
C ILE A 453 -8.37 18.03 -0.92
N GLU A 454 -7.99 18.65 0.20
CA GLU A 454 -8.32 20.07 0.46
C GLU A 454 -7.48 21.03 -0.39
N LYS A 455 -6.16 20.81 -0.43
CA LYS A 455 -5.22 21.62 -1.20
C LYS A 455 -5.41 21.39 -2.71
N HIS A 456 -5.38 20.13 -3.12
CA HIS A 456 -5.63 19.69 -4.49
C HIS A 456 -6.41 18.38 -4.47
N LEU A 457 -7.49 18.27 -5.24
CA LEU A 457 -8.26 17.03 -5.30
C LEU A 457 -7.52 15.97 -6.10
N LYS A 458 -6.81 15.09 -5.40
CA LYS A 458 -6.09 13.92 -5.94
C LYS A 458 -6.80 12.63 -5.58
N LEU A 459 -7.25 12.47 -4.33
CA LEU A 459 -8.03 11.33 -3.87
C LEU A 459 -9.52 11.64 -3.94
N ASP A 460 -10.34 10.64 -4.24
CA ASP A 460 -11.80 10.81 -4.27
C ASP A 460 -12.31 11.10 -2.85
N PRO A 461 -13.08 12.19 -2.65
CA PRO A 461 -13.47 12.64 -1.32
C PRO A 461 -14.54 11.75 -0.69
N ILE A 462 -15.40 11.12 -1.50
CA ILE A 462 -16.39 10.15 -1.03
C ILE A 462 -15.68 8.88 -0.59
N LEU A 463 -14.81 8.33 -1.44
CA LEU A 463 -14.09 7.10 -1.13
C LEU A 463 -13.13 7.28 0.05
N TYR A 464 -12.52 8.45 0.22
CA TYR A 464 -11.72 8.78 1.41
C TYR A 464 -12.56 8.69 2.69
N ASP A 465 -13.75 9.29 2.72
CA ASP A 465 -14.63 9.22 3.88
C ASP A 465 -15.11 7.79 4.18
N VAL A 466 -15.35 6.98 3.15
CA VAL A 466 -15.65 5.54 3.35
C VAL A 466 -14.42 4.81 3.89
N PHE A 467 -13.22 5.15 3.42
CA PHE A 467 -11.97 4.56 3.88
C PHE A 467 -11.66 4.90 5.35
N VAL A 468 -11.93 6.13 5.79
CA VAL A 468 -11.86 6.51 7.20
C VAL A 468 -12.79 5.64 8.06
N GLU A 469 -14.01 5.39 7.57
CA GLU A 469 -14.98 4.52 8.26
C GLU A 469 -14.49 3.07 8.31
N PHE A 470 -13.95 2.56 7.20
CA PHE A 470 -13.35 1.24 7.10
C PHE A 470 -12.21 1.06 8.12
N LEU A 471 -11.26 2.01 8.17
CA LEU A 471 -10.15 1.95 9.11
C LEU A 471 -10.65 2.04 10.55
N SER A 472 -11.58 2.96 10.84
CA SER A 472 -12.10 3.15 12.20
C SER A 472 -12.72 1.86 12.77
N ASN A 473 -13.42 1.10 11.93
CA ASN A 473 -13.95 -0.22 12.31
C ASN A 473 -12.86 -1.29 12.38
N SER A 474 -11.91 -1.28 11.43
CA SER A 474 -10.90 -2.35 11.28
C SER A 474 -9.82 -2.35 12.36
N ILE A 475 -9.43 -1.16 12.87
CA ILE A 475 -8.40 -1.02 13.89
C ILE A 475 -8.95 -0.62 15.26
N GLU A 476 -10.28 -0.65 15.44
CA GLU A 476 -10.98 -0.34 16.69
C GLU A 476 -10.56 1.02 17.31
N LYS A 477 -10.25 2.00 16.46
CA LYS A 477 -9.92 3.38 16.86
C LYS A 477 -10.95 4.32 16.26
N ASP A 478 -11.48 5.26 17.06
CA ASP A 478 -12.33 6.31 16.52
C ASP A 478 -11.48 7.26 15.66
N LEU A 479 -11.69 7.19 14.34
CA LEU A 479 -11.05 8.05 13.34
C LEU A 479 -12.08 8.94 12.64
N MET A 480 -13.35 8.92 13.08
CA MET A 480 -14.47 9.54 12.37
C MET A 480 -14.34 11.06 12.30
N SER A 481 -13.60 11.68 13.23
CA SER A 481 -13.25 13.10 13.21
C SER A 481 -12.37 13.51 12.02
N LEU A 482 -11.76 12.55 11.32
CA LEU A 482 -10.89 12.78 10.17
C LEU A 482 -11.64 12.79 8.83
N LYS A 483 -12.96 12.52 8.86
CA LYS A 483 -13.85 12.70 7.70
C LYS A 483 -13.96 14.16 7.29
N LEU A 484 -14.36 14.37 6.05
CA LEU A 484 -14.67 15.68 5.49
C LEU A 484 -15.95 16.23 6.13
N ASN A 485 -15.97 17.55 6.39
CA ASN A 485 -17.09 18.26 7.02
C ASN A 485 -17.73 19.33 6.11
#